data_AF-A0A9W2YPW3-F1
#
_entry.id   AF-A0A9W2YPW3-F1
#
_cell.length_a   1.000
_cell.length_b   1.000
_cell.length_c   1.000
_cell.angle_alpha   90.00
_cell.angle_beta   90.00
_cell.angle_gamma   90.00
#
_symmetry.space_group_name_H-M   'P 1'
#
loop_
_entity.id
_entity.type
_entity.pdbx_description
1 polymer ?
#
loop_
_entity_poly.entity_id
_entity_poly.type
_entity_poly.pdbx_seq_one_letter_code
_entity_poly.pdbx_strand_id
1 'polypeptide(L)'
;MDYLNRSIVLATVLAVYFLCPSHQQTAAPNNKCIEDFTNALFGCVKDSGISTGNFLWFTTNGTSAKSEAPANADAFKTQICGVQQAMGACALQKVGAVVNTTSCIGTSASTSQVETITKQLTNLFGTYDVKCMHPCRNTLIPDLQQCYTSNGVDSKLFASNSSSGAAIGTNEGETSKFCGVREKLIACMKEKSDACPEGPRILAVLGLNYTVFSKMTEMLCGNVQSYLSGLSCFAETTNDVQVCQQKQAQSMTQLNVQATQGNWTEDRFFSSYCEIGIEQIGCDITAWSKKNHEACVPQVIALRKKLECEFLPQQCKTNTKLMERSDNVCNPTKLGSSALSSGKGNCQAFLLLIILALSLVISM
;
A
#
# COMPACT_ATOMS: atom_id res chain seq x y z
N MET A 1 -1.36 -15.32 11.98
CA MET A 1 -2.15 -14.26 12.64
C MET A 1 -1.33 -13.01 12.98
N ASP A 2 -0.01 -13.09 13.20
CA ASP A 2 0.81 -11.90 13.53
C ASP A 2 1.23 -10.99 12.36
N TYR A 3 1.18 -11.48 11.10
CA TYR A 3 1.64 -10.72 9.93
C TYR A 3 0.52 -9.95 9.20
N LEU A 4 -0.74 -10.43 9.25
CA LEU A 4 -1.89 -9.76 8.63
C LEU A 4 -2.26 -8.45 9.36
N ASN A 5 -2.09 -8.47 10.69
CA ASN A 5 -2.28 -7.31 11.56
C ASN A 5 -1.23 -6.22 11.34
N ARG A 6 -0.11 -6.50 10.66
CA ARG A 6 0.92 -5.49 10.35
C ARG A 6 0.65 -4.73 9.04
N SER A 7 0.00 -5.36 8.07
CA SER A 7 -0.23 -4.78 6.74
C SER A 7 -1.44 -3.85 6.68
N ILE A 8 -2.51 -4.15 7.43
CA ILE A 8 -3.68 -3.24 7.57
C ILE A 8 -3.32 -1.99 8.40
N VAL A 9 -2.41 -2.17 9.38
CA VAL A 9 -1.82 -1.12 10.22
C VAL A 9 -0.97 -0.14 9.42
N LEU A 10 -0.35 -0.57 8.32
CA LEU A 10 0.47 0.30 7.45
C LEU A 10 -0.37 1.12 6.46
N ALA A 11 -1.47 0.57 5.95
CA ALA A 11 -2.36 1.27 5.02
C ALA A 11 -3.18 2.39 5.69
N THR A 12 -3.54 2.22 6.96
CA THR A 12 -4.29 3.24 7.72
C THR A 12 -3.44 4.42 8.16
N VAL A 13 -2.12 4.24 8.36
CA VAL A 13 -1.20 5.36 8.68
C VAL A 13 -0.94 6.25 7.45
N LEU A 14 -1.06 5.72 6.24
CA LEU A 14 -0.89 6.48 4.98
C LEU A 14 -2.19 7.09 4.46
N ALA A 15 -3.36 6.49 4.72
CA ALA A 15 -4.65 7.04 4.30
C ALA A 15 -5.02 8.38 4.98
N VAL A 16 -4.30 8.76 6.05
CA VAL A 16 -4.51 10.04 6.75
C VAL A 16 -3.80 11.23 6.06
N TYR A 17 -2.97 10.99 5.03
CA TYR A 17 -2.18 12.05 4.40
C TYR A 17 -2.94 12.97 3.41
N PHE A 18 -4.20 12.71 3.05
CA PHE A 18 -4.78 13.33 1.84
C PHE A 18 -6.10 14.11 1.94
N LEU A 19 -6.60 14.46 3.12
CA LEU A 19 -7.81 15.31 3.19
C LEU A 19 -7.66 16.45 4.21
N CYS A 20 -7.36 17.64 3.69
CA CYS A 20 -7.50 18.90 4.40
C CYS A 20 -8.44 19.80 3.57
N PRO A 21 -9.47 20.38 4.19
CA PRO A 21 -9.45 21.83 4.31
C PRO A 21 -9.57 22.28 5.77
N SER A 22 -8.87 23.37 6.05
CA SER A 22 -8.82 24.10 7.30
C SER A 22 -10.14 24.80 7.64
N HIS A 23 -10.75 24.49 8.80
CA HIS A 23 -11.70 25.37 9.48
C HIS A 23 -11.37 25.45 10.98
N GLN A 24 -11.54 26.66 11.52
CA GLN A 24 -11.12 27.11 12.86
C GLN A 24 -11.79 26.31 13.99
N GLN A 25 -10.98 25.98 15.01
CA GLN A 25 -11.44 25.44 16.28
C GLN A 25 -12.26 26.48 17.05
N THR A 26 -13.56 26.24 17.21
CA THR A 26 -14.30 26.72 18.38
C THR A 26 -14.37 25.61 19.41
N ALA A 27 -14.02 25.95 20.65
CA ALA A 27 -14.03 25.06 21.80
C ALA A 27 -15.37 24.33 21.95
N ALA A 28 -15.34 23.02 22.16
CA ALA A 28 -16.52 22.18 22.29
C ALA A 28 -16.48 21.35 23.60
N PRO A 29 -17.66 21.09 24.20
CA PRO A 29 -17.84 20.58 25.56
C PRO A 29 -17.39 19.12 25.69
N ASN A 30 -17.18 18.67 26.93
CA ASN A 30 -16.70 17.35 27.31
C ASN A 30 -17.40 16.23 26.52
N ASN A 31 -16.76 15.73 25.45
CA ASN A 31 -17.35 14.80 24.49
C ASN A 31 -16.87 13.39 24.81
N LYS A 32 -17.82 12.50 25.12
CA LYS A 32 -17.56 11.08 25.43
C LYS A 32 -16.65 10.38 24.42
N CYS A 33 -16.76 10.72 23.13
CA CYS A 33 -15.88 10.17 22.10
C CYS A 33 -14.40 10.56 22.32
N ILE A 34 -14.13 11.83 22.61
CA ILE A 34 -12.76 12.34 22.84
C ILE A 34 -12.19 11.75 24.15
N GLU A 35 -13.04 11.57 25.15
CA GLU A 35 -12.68 10.90 26.41
C GLU A 35 -12.32 9.43 26.18
N ASP A 36 -13.19 8.67 25.52
CA ASP A 36 -12.97 7.25 25.20
C ASP A 36 -11.72 7.07 24.32
N PHE A 37 -11.50 7.98 23.37
CA PHE A 37 -10.27 8.03 22.56
C PHE A 37 -9.03 8.25 23.41
N THR A 38 -9.04 9.27 24.27
CA THR A 38 -7.92 9.63 25.13
C THR A 38 -7.58 8.48 26.08
N ASN A 39 -8.60 7.82 26.65
CA ASN A 39 -8.46 6.67 27.53
C ASN A 39 -7.89 5.46 26.78
N ALA A 40 -8.36 5.18 25.57
CA ALA A 40 -7.83 4.10 24.73
C ALA A 40 -6.35 4.32 24.38
N LEU A 41 -6.00 5.53 23.93
CA LEU A 41 -4.63 5.89 23.57
C LEU A 41 -3.69 5.81 24.78
N PHE A 42 -4.04 6.45 25.89
CA PHE A 42 -3.19 6.44 27.08
C PHE A 42 -3.19 5.10 27.82
N GLY A 43 -4.22 4.27 27.63
CA GLY A 43 -4.18 2.86 28.00
C GLY A 43 -3.02 2.15 27.30
N CYS A 44 -2.88 2.30 25.98
CA CYS A 44 -1.77 1.70 25.23
C CYS A 44 -0.38 2.24 25.64
N VAL A 45 -0.29 3.53 25.94
CA VAL A 45 0.96 4.14 26.46
C VAL A 45 1.36 3.49 27.78
N LYS A 46 0.41 3.33 28.72
CA LYS A 46 0.63 2.69 30.02
C LYS A 46 0.94 1.20 29.90
N ASP A 47 0.23 0.49 29.02
CA ASP A 47 0.46 -0.94 28.74
C ASP A 47 1.89 -1.18 28.20
N SER A 48 2.47 -0.16 27.55
CA SER A 48 3.85 -0.17 27.05
C SER A 48 4.88 0.26 28.11
N GLY A 49 4.47 0.43 29.37
CA GLY A 49 5.35 0.82 30.49
C GLY A 49 5.81 2.28 30.44
N ILE A 50 5.12 3.14 29.70
CA ILE A 50 5.44 4.57 29.57
C ILE A 50 4.41 5.39 30.34
N SER A 51 4.86 6.43 31.05
CA SER A 51 3.94 7.37 31.68
C SER A 51 3.28 8.27 30.62
N THR A 52 2.01 8.61 30.82
CA THR A 52 1.31 9.55 29.93
C THR A 52 2.04 10.89 29.82
N GLY A 53 2.62 11.38 30.93
CA GLY A 53 3.36 12.63 30.96
C GLY A 53 4.62 12.60 30.10
N ASN A 54 5.42 11.53 30.18
CA ASN A 54 6.63 11.41 29.35
C ASN A 54 6.30 11.18 27.87
N PHE A 55 5.23 10.44 27.56
CA PHE A 55 4.74 10.31 26.19
C PHE A 55 4.31 11.66 25.59
N LEU A 56 3.56 12.46 26.35
CA LEU A 56 3.13 13.80 25.90
C LEU A 56 4.32 14.74 25.75
N TRP A 57 5.29 14.71 26.66
CA TRP A 57 6.53 15.46 26.51
C TRP A 57 7.25 15.10 25.21
N PHE A 58 7.36 13.80 24.91
CA PHE A 58 8.03 13.31 23.70
C PHE A 58 7.30 13.69 22.41
N THR A 59 5.98 13.57 22.38
CA THR A 59 5.17 13.80 21.17
C THR A 59 4.79 15.25 20.93
N THR A 60 4.84 16.10 21.96
CA THR A 60 4.49 17.53 21.85
C THR A 60 5.68 18.47 22.05
N ASN A 61 6.91 17.94 22.14
CA ASN A 61 8.10 18.71 22.50
C ASN A 61 7.94 19.47 23.83
N GLY A 62 7.23 18.88 24.80
CA GLY A 62 6.97 19.48 26.11
C GLY A 62 5.95 20.63 26.14
N THR A 63 5.26 20.90 25.02
CA THR A 63 4.29 22.02 24.95
C THR A 63 2.92 21.71 25.56
N SER A 64 2.58 20.42 25.74
CA SER A 64 1.34 20.05 26.44
C SER A 64 1.45 20.34 27.94
N ALA A 65 0.40 20.90 28.53
CA ALA A 65 0.32 21.20 29.97
C ALA A 65 0.43 19.95 30.87
N LYS A 66 0.19 18.76 30.32
CA LYS A 66 0.32 17.47 31.02
C LYS A 66 1.66 16.77 30.72
N SER A 67 2.60 17.46 30.07
CA SER A 67 3.92 16.91 29.73
C SER A 67 4.80 16.83 30.98
N GLU A 68 5.51 15.72 31.12
CA GLU A 68 6.51 15.53 32.16
C GLU A 68 7.84 15.15 31.49
N ALA A 69 8.88 15.95 31.71
CA ALA A 69 10.20 15.63 31.16
C ALA A 69 10.75 14.36 31.82
N PRO A 70 11.28 13.39 31.05
CA PRO A 70 11.91 12.22 31.63
C PRO A 70 13.22 12.60 32.33
N ALA A 71 13.60 11.84 33.36
CA ALA A 71 14.85 12.08 34.10
C ALA A 71 16.11 11.95 33.21
N ASN A 72 16.07 11.08 32.20
CA ASN A 72 17.12 10.94 31.19
C ASN A 72 16.48 10.84 29.80
N ALA A 73 16.66 11.87 28.98
CA ALA A 73 16.03 11.96 27.67
C ALA A 73 16.51 10.89 26.68
N ASP A 74 17.80 10.51 26.70
CA ASP A 74 18.36 9.53 25.78
C ASP A 74 17.92 8.10 26.15
N ALA A 75 18.01 7.75 27.43
CA ALA A 75 17.52 6.46 27.92
C ALA A 75 16.01 6.32 27.67
N PHE A 76 15.25 7.39 27.89
CA PHE A 76 13.82 7.42 27.58
C PHE A 76 13.55 7.30 26.09
N LYS A 77 14.33 7.97 25.23
CA LYS A 77 14.23 7.82 23.77
C LYS A 77 14.43 6.37 23.34
N THR A 78 15.45 5.68 23.85
CA THR A 78 15.66 4.26 23.56
C THR A 78 14.49 3.40 24.02
N GLN A 79 13.98 3.64 25.23
CA GLN A 79 12.83 2.90 25.77
C GLN A 79 11.56 3.13 24.93
N ILE A 80 11.18 4.38 24.69
CA ILE A 80 9.95 4.71 23.98
C ILE A 80 10.02 4.22 22.53
N CYS A 81 11.11 4.47 21.80
CA CYS A 81 11.26 4.00 20.43
C CYS A 81 11.30 2.47 20.32
N GLY A 82 11.82 1.76 21.35
CA GLY A 82 11.81 0.30 21.39
C GLY A 82 10.41 -0.33 21.44
N VAL A 83 9.41 0.39 21.96
CA VAL A 83 8.02 -0.08 22.05
C VAL A 83 7.10 0.53 20.99
N GLN A 84 7.64 1.28 20.03
CA GLN A 84 6.87 1.98 18.99
C GLN A 84 5.90 1.07 18.22
N GLN A 85 6.35 -0.12 17.81
CA GLN A 85 5.49 -1.06 17.08
C GLN A 85 4.34 -1.59 17.94
N ALA A 86 4.63 -1.99 19.19
CA ALA A 86 3.63 -2.52 20.11
C ALA A 86 2.59 -1.45 20.49
N MET A 87 3.06 -0.24 20.79
CA MET A 87 2.18 0.88 21.11
C MET A 87 1.32 1.30 19.91
N GLY A 88 1.89 1.33 18.70
CA GLY A 88 1.14 1.61 17.47
C GLY A 88 0.06 0.56 17.18
N ALA A 89 0.39 -0.73 17.34
CA ALA A 89 -0.57 -1.83 17.17
C ALA A 89 -1.71 -1.74 18.19
N CYS A 90 -1.39 -1.50 19.47
CA CYS A 90 -2.40 -1.30 20.51
C CYS A 90 -3.29 -0.09 20.20
N ALA A 91 -2.69 1.04 19.83
CA ALA A 91 -3.43 2.26 19.54
C ALA A 91 -4.40 2.04 18.37
N LEU A 92 -3.97 1.37 17.29
CA LEU A 92 -4.85 1.07 16.16
C LEU A 92 -5.99 0.13 16.54
N GLN A 93 -5.74 -0.88 17.37
CA GLN A 93 -6.78 -1.78 17.85
C GLN A 93 -7.79 -1.05 18.76
N LYS A 94 -7.31 -0.42 19.83
CA LYS A 94 -8.17 0.18 20.86
C LYS A 94 -8.84 1.47 20.36
N VAL A 95 -8.10 2.33 19.66
CA VAL A 95 -8.67 3.55 19.08
C VAL A 95 -9.57 3.22 17.90
N GLY A 96 -9.19 2.28 17.03
CA GLY A 96 -10.04 1.81 15.93
C GLY A 96 -11.45 1.40 16.39
N ALA A 97 -11.54 0.70 17.52
CA ALA A 97 -12.82 0.34 18.13
C ALA A 97 -13.63 1.59 18.57
N VAL A 98 -12.98 2.63 19.09
CA VAL A 98 -13.63 3.86 19.55
C VAL A 98 -14.14 4.71 18.38
N VAL A 99 -13.32 4.92 17.34
CA VAL A 99 -13.72 5.78 16.19
C VAL A 99 -14.91 5.21 15.41
N ASN A 100 -15.13 3.90 15.48
CA ASN A 100 -16.26 3.22 14.85
C ASN A 100 -17.56 3.24 15.69
N THR A 101 -17.54 3.88 16.87
CA THR A 101 -18.75 4.00 17.70
C THR A 101 -19.67 5.13 17.20
N THR A 102 -20.97 4.97 17.42
CA THR A 102 -21.98 6.00 17.14
C THR A 102 -21.71 7.32 17.87
N SER A 103 -21.05 7.26 19.03
CA SER A 103 -20.62 8.44 19.78
C SER A 103 -19.53 9.26 19.06
N CYS A 104 -18.74 8.64 18.18
CA CYS A 104 -17.67 9.32 17.43
C CYS A 104 -18.04 9.69 16.01
N ILE A 105 -18.85 8.88 15.34
CA ILE A 105 -19.33 9.14 13.97
C ILE A 105 -20.31 10.32 13.97
N GLY A 106 -21.05 10.53 15.07
CA GLY A 106 -22.12 11.51 15.13
C GLY A 106 -23.33 11.12 14.28
N THR A 107 -24.37 11.94 14.30
CA THR A 107 -25.55 11.77 13.44
C THR A 107 -25.46 12.59 12.15
N SER A 108 -24.43 13.42 12.01
CA SER A 108 -24.16 14.29 10.85
C SER A 108 -22.66 14.55 10.71
N ALA A 109 -22.22 14.97 9.51
CA ALA A 109 -20.83 15.38 9.28
C ALA A 109 -20.35 16.50 10.22
N SER A 110 -21.25 17.39 10.67
CA SER A 110 -20.95 18.47 11.62
C SER A 110 -20.83 18.03 13.09
N THR A 111 -21.24 16.80 13.42
CA THR A 111 -21.16 16.25 14.78
C THR A 111 -20.11 15.14 14.91
N SER A 112 -19.59 14.64 13.78
CA SER A 112 -18.49 13.68 13.73
C SER A 112 -17.22 14.23 14.36
N GLN A 113 -16.59 13.43 15.22
CA GLN A 113 -15.29 13.72 15.82
C GLN A 113 -14.15 12.92 15.17
N VAL A 114 -14.47 12.10 14.17
CA VAL A 114 -13.51 11.22 13.50
C VAL A 114 -12.35 12.02 12.92
N GLU A 115 -12.62 13.15 12.26
CA GLU A 115 -11.58 13.99 11.65
C GLU A 115 -10.66 14.62 12.70
N THR A 116 -11.23 15.10 13.82
CA THR A 116 -10.47 15.67 14.94
C THR A 116 -9.55 14.62 15.56
N ILE A 117 -10.05 13.42 15.82
CA ILE A 117 -9.27 12.30 16.38
C ILE A 117 -8.15 11.90 15.43
N THR A 118 -8.46 11.77 14.15
CA THR A 118 -7.50 11.43 13.11
C THR A 118 -6.38 12.47 13.02
N LYS A 119 -6.69 13.77 13.04
CA LYS A 119 -5.69 14.85 13.08
C LYS A 119 -4.80 14.77 14.33
N GLN A 120 -5.39 14.51 15.50
CA GLN A 120 -4.64 14.38 16.75
C GLN A 120 -3.70 13.17 16.73
N LEU A 121 -4.17 12.00 16.29
CA LEU A 121 -3.35 10.81 16.13
C LEU A 121 -2.17 11.07 15.19
N THR A 122 -2.43 11.70 14.04
CA THR A 122 -1.39 11.99 13.04
C THR A 122 -0.32 12.92 13.58
N ASN A 123 -0.70 13.97 14.32
CA ASN A 123 0.28 14.89 14.89
C ASN A 123 1.14 14.21 15.96
N LEU A 124 0.52 13.43 16.85
CA LEU A 124 1.21 12.74 17.93
C LEU A 124 2.13 11.64 17.39
N PHE A 125 1.61 10.74 16.55
CA PHE A 125 2.38 9.64 15.98
C PHE A 125 3.33 10.09 14.88
N GLY A 126 3.06 11.20 14.19
CA GLY A 126 3.99 11.81 13.24
C GLY A 126 5.24 12.33 13.93
N THR A 127 5.08 13.09 15.02
CA THR A 127 6.23 13.55 15.83
C THR A 127 6.96 12.38 16.46
N TYR A 128 6.21 11.39 16.95
CA TYR A 128 6.77 10.17 17.52
C TYR A 128 7.64 9.41 16.52
N ASP A 129 7.12 9.22 15.30
CA ASP A 129 7.79 8.53 14.20
C ASP A 129 9.08 9.24 13.79
N VAL A 130 9.04 10.57 13.59
CA VAL A 130 10.23 11.35 13.22
C VAL A 130 11.33 11.25 14.27
N LYS A 131 10.98 11.25 15.56
CA LYS A 131 11.96 11.16 16.64
C LYS A 131 12.57 9.77 16.79
N CYS A 132 11.80 8.72 16.48
CA CYS A 132 12.23 7.33 16.58
C CYS A 132 12.82 6.75 15.29
N MET A 133 12.73 7.52 14.20
CA MET A 133 13.23 7.14 12.89
C MET A 133 14.72 6.79 12.91
N HIS A 134 15.05 5.62 12.37
CA HIS A 134 16.42 5.23 12.10
C HIS A 134 17.01 6.10 10.98
N PRO A 135 18.27 6.56 11.08
CA PRO A 135 18.89 7.44 10.08
C PRO A 135 18.83 6.91 8.63
N CYS A 136 18.89 5.58 8.45
CA CYS A 136 18.81 4.96 7.12
C CYS A 136 17.51 5.26 6.36
N ARG A 137 16.41 5.64 7.03
CA ARG A 137 15.16 5.97 6.32
C ARG A 137 15.33 7.16 5.37
N ASN A 138 16.20 8.10 5.73
CA ASN A 138 16.47 9.28 4.89
C ASN A 138 17.33 8.95 3.67
N THR A 139 18.13 7.87 3.72
CA THR A 139 19.05 7.52 2.65
C THR A 139 18.58 6.35 1.81
N LEU A 140 17.65 5.52 2.29
CA LEU A 140 17.31 4.26 1.61
C LEU A 140 16.80 4.48 0.18
N ILE A 141 15.92 5.45 -0.08
CA ILE A 141 15.47 5.73 -1.45
C ILE A 141 16.63 6.17 -2.35
N PRO A 142 17.46 7.17 -1.96
CA PRO A 142 18.70 7.49 -2.66
C PRO A 142 19.64 6.28 -2.87
N ASP A 143 19.81 5.43 -1.87
CA ASP A 143 20.67 4.24 -1.93
C ASP A 143 20.13 3.22 -2.95
N LEU A 144 18.80 3.06 -3.02
CA LEU A 144 18.13 2.24 -4.04
C LEU A 144 18.27 2.84 -5.44
N GLN A 145 18.16 4.16 -5.59
CA GLN A 145 18.41 4.86 -6.85
C GLN A 145 19.87 4.74 -7.28
N GLN A 146 20.82 4.72 -6.33
CA GLN A 146 22.23 4.51 -6.62
C GLN A 146 22.50 3.12 -7.21
N CYS A 147 21.72 2.10 -6.86
CA CYS A 147 21.80 0.78 -7.50
C CYS A 147 21.51 0.87 -9.00
N TYR A 148 20.58 1.73 -9.43
CA TYR A 148 20.30 1.96 -10.86
C TYR A 148 21.48 2.63 -11.54
N THR A 149 21.93 3.78 -11.03
CA THR A 149 23.00 4.57 -11.66
C THR A 149 24.31 3.81 -11.71
N SER A 150 24.67 3.07 -10.65
CA SER A 150 25.90 2.25 -10.58
C SER A 150 25.91 1.09 -11.57
N ASN A 151 24.74 0.66 -12.04
CA ASN A 151 24.59 -0.36 -13.08
C ASN A 151 24.28 0.24 -14.48
N GLY A 152 24.45 1.55 -14.66
CA GLY A 152 24.24 2.22 -15.94
C GLY A 152 22.78 2.33 -16.39
N VAL A 153 21.85 2.20 -15.44
CA VAL A 153 20.40 2.35 -15.63
C VAL A 153 19.96 3.71 -15.09
N ASP A 154 19.00 4.36 -15.75
CA ASP A 154 18.45 5.62 -15.26
C ASP A 154 17.72 5.40 -13.91
N SER A 155 18.16 6.11 -12.86
CA SER A 155 17.52 6.10 -11.55
C SER A 155 16.07 6.57 -11.57
N LYS A 156 15.65 7.34 -12.59
CA LYS A 156 14.26 7.77 -12.75
C LYS A 156 13.30 6.61 -13.00
N LEU A 157 13.79 5.41 -13.37
CA LEU A 157 12.95 4.22 -13.43
C LEU A 157 12.55 3.70 -12.04
N PHE A 158 13.18 4.19 -10.97
CA PHE A 158 12.81 3.84 -9.60
C PHE A 158 12.02 4.95 -8.92
N ALA A 159 10.78 4.65 -8.55
CA ALA A 159 9.92 5.48 -7.70
C ALA A 159 9.86 6.97 -8.14
N SER A 160 9.81 7.21 -9.47
CA SER A 160 9.66 8.56 -10.02
C SER A 160 8.37 8.67 -10.83
N ASN A 161 7.64 9.76 -10.64
CA ASN A 161 6.50 10.12 -11.48
C ASN A 161 6.95 10.51 -12.91
N SER A 162 8.24 10.80 -13.11
CA SER A 162 8.79 11.21 -14.40
C SER A 162 8.92 10.07 -15.41
N SER A 163 8.74 8.81 -15.00
CA SER A 163 8.82 7.67 -15.91
C SER A 163 7.49 7.37 -16.62
N SER A 164 6.41 8.10 -16.29
CA SER A 164 5.07 7.90 -16.87
C SER A 164 4.61 6.44 -16.85
N GLY A 165 4.97 5.69 -15.80
CA GLY A 165 4.64 4.29 -15.64
C GLY A 165 5.65 3.29 -16.24
N ALA A 166 6.74 3.76 -16.86
CA ALA A 166 7.81 2.89 -17.32
C ALA A 166 8.58 2.27 -16.14
N ALA A 167 8.68 0.93 -16.16
CA ALA A 167 9.33 0.14 -15.12
C ALA A 167 10.74 -0.33 -15.50
N ILE A 168 10.98 -0.58 -16.80
CA ILE A 168 12.26 -1.12 -17.31
C ILE A 168 12.87 -0.27 -18.43
N GLY A 169 12.36 0.95 -18.68
CA GLY A 169 12.82 1.82 -19.76
C GLY A 169 11.68 2.28 -20.67
N THR A 170 11.94 3.29 -21.49
CA THR A 170 10.97 3.90 -22.42
C THR A 170 11.25 3.59 -23.89
N ASN A 171 12.42 3.00 -24.17
CA ASN A 171 12.87 2.62 -25.49
C ASN A 171 13.72 1.33 -25.43
N GLU A 172 14.00 0.72 -26.57
CA GLU A 172 14.75 -0.54 -26.67
C GLU A 172 16.13 -0.47 -26.02
N GLY A 173 16.82 0.67 -26.14
CA GLY A 173 18.15 0.87 -25.57
C GLY A 173 18.13 0.85 -24.04
N GLU A 174 17.22 1.60 -23.43
CA GLU A 174 17.00 1.59 -21.98
C GLU A 174 16.55 0.23 -21.47
N THR A 175 15.61 -0.41 -22.18
CA THR A 175 15.11 -1.74 -21.83
C THR A 175 16.20 -2.80 -21.90
N SER A 176 17.03 -2.78 -22.94
CA SER A 176 18.15 -3.71 -23.07
C SER A 176 19.16 -3.54 -21.93
N LYS A 177 19.46 -2.29 -21.54
CA LYS A 177 20.33 -1.99 -20.40
C LYS A 177 19.76 -2.54 -19.11
N PHE A 178 18.50 -2.20 -18.78
CA PHE A 178 17.84 -2.68 -17.58
C PHE A 178 17.81 -4.22 -17.53
N CYS A 179 17.35 -4.86 -18.61
CA CYS A 179 17.21 -6.30 -18.68
C CYS A 179 18.55 -7.04 -18.59
N GLY A 180 19.63 -6.46 -19.14
CA GLY A 180 20.98 -7.02 -19.05
C GLY A 180 21.59 -6.99 -17.65
N VAL A 181 21.11 -6.12 -16.76
CA VAL A 181 21.63 -5.98 -15.38
C VAL A 181 20.60 -6.26 -14.29
N ARG A 182 19.40 -6.71 -14.65
CA ARG A 182 18.24 -6.93 -13.76
C ARG A 182 18.61 -7.66 -12.46
N GLU A 183 19.27 -8.81 -12.56
CA GLU A 183 19.63 -9.62 -11.37
C GLU A 183 20.61 -8.86 -10.44
N LYS A 184 21.58 -8.15 -11.02
CA LYS A 184 22.55 -7.34 -10.26
C LYS A 184 21.87 -6.15 -9.57
N LEU A 185 20.93 -5.52 -10.27
CA LEU A 185 20.12 -4.42 -9.76
C LEU A 185 19.31 -4.87 -8.55
N ILE A 186 18.56 -5.97 -8.68
CA ILE A 186 17.73 -6.53 -7.61
C ILE A 186 18.58 -6.93 -6.42
N ALA A 187 19.73 -7.57 -6.64
CA ALA A 187 20.67 -7.94 -5.58
C ALA A 187 21.19 -6.71 -4.83
N CYS A 188 21.62 -5.66 -5.54
CA CYS A 188 22.06 -4.40 -4.93
C CYS A 188 20.95 -3.77 -4.09
N MET A 189 19.73 -3.66 -4.66
CA MET A 189 18.60 -3.06 -3.95
C MET A 189 18.24 -3.83 -2.68
N LYS A 190 18.26 -5.17 -2.76
CA LYS A 190 18.01 -6.04 -1.60
C LYS A 190 19.05 -5.82 -0.51
N GLU A 191 20.34 -5.77 -0.86
CA GLU A 191 21.42 -5.48 0.08
C GLU A 191 21.21 -4.14 0.81
N LYS A 192 20.89 -3.06 0.07
CA LYS A 192 20.63 -1.74 0.65
C LYS A 192 19.42 -1.75 1.59
N SER A 193 18.36 -2.45 1.20
CA SER A 193 17.15 -2.57 2.02
C SER A 193 17.37 -3.41 3.27
N ASP A 194 18.08 -4.53 3.17
CA ASP A 194 18.37 -5.42 4.29
C ASP A 194 19.34 -4.76 5.29
N ALA A 195 20.21 -3.85 4.84
CA ALA A 195 21.07 -3.03 5.70
C ALA A 195 20.32 -1.94 6.50
N CYS A 196 19.09 -1.61 6.11
CA CYS A 196 18.26 -0.62 6.79
C CYS A 196 17.24 -1.33 7.70
N PRO A 197 17.29 -1.16 9.04
CA PRO A 197 16.29 -1.78 9.93
C PRO A 197 14.84 -1.38 9.63
N GLU A 198 14.63 -0.21 9.02
CA GLU A 198 13.32 0.25 8.54
C GLU A 198 12.98 -0.21 7.11
N GLY A 199 13.89 -0.90 6.43
CA GLY A 199 13.77 -1.37 5.05
C GLY A 199 12.44 -2.04 4.76
N PRO A 200 12.03 -3.10 5.50
CA PRO A 200 10.75 -3.76 5.26
C PRO A 200 9.53 -2.84 5.30
N ARG A 201 9.53 -1.84 6.21
CA ARG A 201 8.46 -0.85 6.32
C ARG A 201 8.46 0.09 5.12
N ILE A 202 9.63 0.63 4.75
CA ILE A 202 9.77 1.57 3.63
C ILE A 202 9.41 0.87 2.31
N LEU A 203 9.89 -0.34 2.10
CA LEU A 203 9.57 -1.15 0.93
C LEU A 203 8.06 -1.44 0.83
N ALA A 204 7.42 -1.73 1.95
CA ALA A 204 5.96 -1.90 1.99
C ALA A 204 5.25 -0.61 1.56
N VAL A 205 5.67 0.58 2.03
CA VAL A 205 5.10 1.86 1.58
C VAL A 205 5.31 2.10 0.09
N LEU A 206 6.48 1.73 -0.44
CA LEU A 206 6.79 1.84 -1.87
C LEU A 206 6.08 0.76 -2.72
N GLY A 207 5.38 -0.19 -2.11
CA GLY A 207 4.81 -1.32 -2.82
C GLY A 207 5.85 -2.27 -3.44
N LEU A 208 7.10 -2.22 -2.98
CA LEU A 208 8.18 -3.00 -3.53
C LEU A 208 8.32 -4.33 -2.79
N ASN A 209 8.07 -5.42 -3.50
CA ASN A 209 8.42 -6.77 -3.07
C ASN A 209 9.40 -7.35 -4.09
N TYR A 210 10.63 -7.69 -3.68
CA TYR A 210 11.67 -8.12 -4.60
C TYR A 210 11.32 -9.40 -5.38
N THR A 211 10.57 -10.32 -4.79
CA THR A 211 10.12 -11.54 -5.49
C THR A 211 9.15 -11.19 -6.61
N VAL A 212 8.16 -10.34 -6.32
CA VAL A 212 7.18 -9.87 -7.31
C VAL A 212 7.88 -9.03 -8.38
N PHE A 213 8.73 -8.09 -7.97
CA PHE A 213 9.47 -7.21 -8.85
C PHE A 213 10.38 -7.99 -9.80
N SER A 214 11.10 -9.00 -9.30
CA SER A 214 11.95 -9.89 -10.10
C SER A 214 11.13 -10.61 -11.18
N LYS A 215 10.01 -11.23 -10.78
CA LYS A 215 9.16 -11.97 -11.72
C LYS A 215 8.47 -11.05 -12.73
N MET A 216 8.06 -9.86 -12.30
CA MET A 216 7.43 -8.86 -13.17
C MET A 216 8.43 -8.39 -14.22
N THR A 217 9.61 -7.96 -13.78
CA THR A 217 10.66 -7.48 -14.69
C THR A 217 11.18 -8.60 -15.60
N GLU A 218 11.17 -9.86 -15.15
CA GLU A 218 11.41 -11.02 -16.02
C GLU A 218 10.38 -11.16 -17.13
N MET A 219 9.09 -11.11 -16.80
CA MET A 219 8.03 -11.16 -17.81
C MET A 219 8.12 -9.99 -18.79
N LEU A 220 8.40 -8.78 -18.31
CA LEU A 220 8.55 -7.60 -19.18
C LEU A 220 9.78 -7.71 -20.09
N CYS A 221 10.93 -8.14 -19.56
CA CYS A 221 12.14 -8.37 -20.35
C CYS A 221 11.98 -9.50 -21.39
N GLY A 222 11.13 -10.49 -21.12
CA GLY A 222 10.76 -11.51 -22.11
C GLY A 222 9.80 -11.01 -23.20
N ASN A 223 9.23 -9.81 -23.05
CA ASN A 223 8.18 -9.26 -23.90
C ASN A 223 8.40 -7.78 -24.25
N VAL A 224 9.65 -7.39 -24.54
CA VAL A 224 10.07 -5.98 -24.72
C VAL A 224 9.18 -5.20 -25.68
N GLN A 225 8.88 -5.76 -26.86
CA GLN A 225 8.08 -5.06 -27.88
C GLN A 225 6.65 -4.77 -27.39
N SER A 226 6.02 -5.75 -26.76
CA SER A 226 4.68 -5.59 -26.16
C SER A 226 4.70 -4.65 -24.97
N TYR A 227 5.78 -4.62 -24.19
CA TYR A 227 5.96 -3.66 -23.10
C TYR A 227 6.06 -2.22 -23.63
N LEU A 228 6.94 -1.96 -24.61
CA LEU A 228 7.13 -0.63 -25.17
C LEU A 228 5.86 -0.11 -25.86
N SER A 229 5.18 -0.98 -26.61
CA SER A 229 3.87 -0.66 -27.19
C SER A 229 2.80 -0.42 -26.10
N GLY A 230 2.89 -1.17 -25.00
CA GLY A 230 2.06 -1.00 -23.83
C GLY A 230 2.18 0.37 -23.16
N LEU A 231 3.38 0.97 -23.14
CA LEU A 231 3.57 2.32 -22.59
C LEU A 231 2.68 3.33 -23.33
N SER A 232 2.63 3.27 -24.66
CA SER A 232 1.76 4.13 -25.46
C SER A 232 0.29 3.75 -25.33
N CYS A 233 -0.04 2.45 -25.33
CA CYS A 233 -1.42 2.00 -25.20
C CYS A 233 -2.06 2.46 -23.88
N PHE A 234 -1.33 2.37 -22.78
CA PHE A 234 -1.84 2.62 -21.42
C PHE A 234 -1.55 4.02 -20.89
N ALA A 235 -0.87 4.89 -21.66
CA ALA A 235 -0.56 6.26 -21.26
C ALA A 235 -1.81 7.09 -20.88
N GLU A 236 -2.91 6.87 -21.62
CA GLU A 236 -4.16 7.61 -21.41
C GLU A 236 -5.31 6.66 -21.06
N THR A 237 -5.96 6.91 -19.93
CA THR A 237 -7.16 6.16 -19.51
C THR A 237 -8.37 6.53 -20.38
N THR A 238 -9.25 5.57 -20.64
CA THR A 238 -10.54 5.83 -21.29
C THR A 238 -11.68 5.89 -20.27
N ASN A 239 -12.83 6.44 -20.65
CA ASN A 239 -14.03 6.45 -19.80
C ASN A 239 -14.43 5.03 -19.37
N ASP A 240 -14.35 4.05 -20.26
CA ASP A 240 -14.68 2.64 -19.94
C ASP A 240 -13.76 2.09 -18.83
N VAL A 241 -12.46 2.42 -18.88
CA VAL A 241 -11.50 2.01 -17.84
C VAL A 241 -11.80 2.73 -16.52
N GLN A 242 -12.13 4.02 -16.55
CA GLN A 242 -12.50 4.76 -15.36
C GLN A 242 -13.77 4.20 -14.70
N VAL A 243 -14.76 3.78 -15.49
CA VAL A 243 -15.98 3.12 -14.98
C VAL A 243 -15.62 1.80 -14.27
N CYS A 244 -14.72 1.00 -14.84
CA CYS A 244 -14.23 -0.22 -14.18
C CYS A 244 -13.57 0.10 -12.83
N GLN A 245 -12.63 1.05 -12.81
CA GLN A 245 -11.93 1.47 -11.59
C GLN A 245 -12.88 2.01 -10.51
N GLN A 246 -13.87 2.83 -10.89
CA GLN A 246 -14.89 3.33 -9.97
C GLN A 246 -15.74 2.20 -9.39
N LYS A 247 -16.18 1.24 -10.24
CA LYS A 247 -16.93 0.07 -9.80
C LYS A 247 -16.13 -0.74 -8.78
N GLN A 248 -14.84 -0.98 -9.04
CA GLN A 248 -13.97 -1.67 -8.09
C GLN A 248 -13.87 -0.93 -6.76
N ALA A 249 -13.62 0.38 -6.78
CA ALA A 249 -13.52 1.18 -5.57
C ALA A 249 -14.81 1.10 -4.72
N GLN A 250 -15.97 1.17 -5.37
CA GLN A 250 -17.27 1.01 -4.73
C GLN A 250 -17.45 -0.40 -4.15
N SER A 251 -17.16 -1.45 -4.91
CA SER A 251 -17.27 -2.84 -4.44
C SER A 251 -16.33 -3.13 -3.27
N MET A 252 -15.10 -2.62 -3.30
CA MET A 252 -14.13 -2.80 -2.21
C MET A 252 -14.56 -2.04 -0.95
N THR A 253 -15.10 -0.83 -1.12
CA THR A 253 -15.68 -0.05 -0.01
C THR A 253 -16.85 -0.79 0.62
N GLN A 254 -17.77 -1.32 -0.20
CA GLN A 254 -18.91 -2.11 0.27
C GLN A 254 -18.47 -3.38 0.98
N LEU A 255 -17.47 -4.10 0.45
CA LEU A 255 -16.90 -5.29 1.11
C LEU A 255 -16.37 -4.93 2.50
N ASN A 256 -15.62 -3.84 2.64
CA ASN A 256 -15.09 -3.41 3.93
C ASN A 256 -16.19 -3.05 4.93
N VAL A 257 -17.23 -2.32 4.48
CA VAL A 257 -18.39 -2.00 5.31
C VAL A 257 -19.11 -3.27 5.76
N GLN A 258 -19.39 -4.18 4.85
CA GLN A 258 -20.10 -5.43 5.14
C GLN A 258 -19.30 -6.36 6.06
N ALA A 259 -17.98 -6.42 5.91
CA ALA A 259 -17.11 -7.24 6.75
C ALA A 259 -16.88 -6.64 8.13
N THR A 260 -16.95 -5.31 8.27
CA THR A 260 -16.84 -4.64 9.57
C THR A 260 -18.15 -4.70 10.35
N GLN A 261 -19.28 -4.58 9.66
CA GLN A 261 -20.63 -4.59 10.27
C GLN A 261 -21.20 -6.00 10.44
N GLY A 262 -20.88 -6.90 9.52
CA GLY A 262 -21.25 -8.30 9.58
C GLY A 262 -20.13 -9.08 10.23
N ASN A 263 -20.46 -10.03 11.10
CA ASN A 263 -19.50 -10.96 11.69
C ASN A 263 -18.98 -11.97 10.64
N TRP A 264 -18.28 -11.48 9.61
CA TRP A 264 -17.80 -12.28 8.48
C TRP A 264 -16.59 -13.11 8.90
N THR A 265 -16.54 -14.35 8.40
CA THR A 265 -15.34 -15.16 8.51
C THR A 265 -14.26 -14.66 7.55
N GLU A 266 -13.00 -14.91 7.88
CA GLU A 266 -11.84 -14.59 7.02
C GLU A 266 -12.01 -15.18 5.61
N ASP A 267 -12.44 -16.45 5.52
CA ASP A 267 -12.70 -17.13 4.25
C ASP A 267 -13.76 -16.43 3.39
N ARG A 268 -14.85 -15.95 4.03
CA ARG A 268 -15.91 -15.24 3.32
C ARG A 268 -15.40 -13.91 2.77
N PHE A 269 -14.68 -13.15 3.59
CA PHE A 269 -14.06 -11.89 3.16
C PHE A 269 -13.12 -12.11 1.98
N PHE A 270 -12.20 -13.08 2.09
CA PHE A 270 -11.24 -13.34 1.03
C PHE A 270 -11.89 -13.87 -0.25
N SER A 271 -12.94 -14.69 -0.15
CA SER A 271 -13.68 -15.13 -1.33
C SER A 271 -14.26 -13.95 -2.11
N SER A 272 -14.94 -13.03 -1.42
CA SER A 272 -15.52 -11.83 -2.05
C SER A 272 -14.44 -10.85 -2.54
N TYR A 273 -13.34 -10.69 -1.80
CA TYR A 273 -12.19 -9.90 -2.23
C TYR A 273 -11.61 -10.43 -3.55
N CYS A 274 -11.43 -11.75 -3.66
CA CYS A 274 -10.93 -12.40 -4.86
C CYS A 274 -11.90 -12.29 -6.04
N GLU A 275 -13.21 -12.41 -5.80
CA GLU A 275 -14.25 -12.17 -6.82
C GLU A 275 -14.15 -10.76 -7.40
N ILE A 276 -14.13 -9.73 -6.54
CA ILE A 276 -14.00 -8.33 -6.98
C ILE A 276 -12.71 -8.12 -7.78
N GLY A 277 -11.59 -8.69 -7.34
CA GLY A 277 -10.31 -8.57 -8.03
C GLY A 277 -10.33 -9.19 -9.43
N ILE A 278 -10.88 -10.40 -9.58
CA ILE A 278 -10.98 -11.10 -10.86
C ILE A 278 -11.96 -10.38 -11.81
N GLU A 279 -13.10 -9.93 -11.30
CA GLU A 279 -14.07 -9.15 -12.08
C GLU A 279 -13.46 -7.84 -12.58
N GLN A 280 -12.65 -7.18 -11.75
CA GLN A 280 -11.95 -5.96 -12.17
C GLN A 280 -10.99 -6.22 -13.33
N ILE A 281 -10.15 -7.25 -13.23
CA ILE A 281 -9.24 -7.63 -14.33
C ILE A 281 -10.05 -7.86 -15.61
N GLY A 282 -11.20 -8.55 -15.50
CA GLY A 282 -12.09 -8.78 -16.64
C GLY A 282 -12.62 -7.49 -17.26
N CYS A 283 -13.07 -6.55 -16.42
CA CYS A 283 -13.57 -5.25 -16.83
C CYS A 283 -12.47 -4.43 -17.51
N ASP A 284 -11.30 -4.28 -16.87
CA ASP A 284 -10.18 -3.50 -17.37
C ASP A 284 -9.66 -4.05 -18.69
N ILE A 285 -9.38 -5.35 -18.77
CA ILE A 285 -8.87 -5.97 -20.00
C ILE A 285 -9.85 -5.79 -21.16
N THR A 286 -11.16 -5.91 -20.89
CA THR A 286 -12.20 -5.66 -21.89
C THR A 286 -12.22 -4.19 -22.32
N ALA A 287 -12.19 -3.25 -21.38
CA ALA A 287 -12.17 -1.82 -21.66
C ALA A 287 -10.93 -1.42 -22.48
N TRP A 288 -9.75 -1.90 -22.09
CA TRP A 288 -8.50 -1.63 -22.81
C TRP A 288 -8.49 -2.26 -24.21
N SER A 289 -9.04 -3.46 -24.39
CA SER A 289 -9.14 -4.09 -25.72
C SER A 289 -10.01 -3.31 -26.71
N LYS A 290 -10.90 -2.44 -26.22
CA LYS A 290 -11.76 -1.59 -27.07
C LYS A 290 -11.11 -0.24 -27.39
N LYS A 291 -9.99 0.11 -26.74
CA LYS A 291 -9.32 1.40 -26.97
C LYS A 291 -8.82 1.46 -28.40
N ASN A 292 -9.31 2.45 -29.14
CA ASN A 292 -8.90 2.69 -30.53
C ASN A 292 -7.57 3.44 -30.57
N HIS A 293 -6.46 2.71 -30.42
CA HIS A 293 -5.10 3.23 -30.49
C HIS A 293 -4.18 2.19 -31.15
N GLU A 294 -3.30 2.60 -32.05
CA GLU A 294 -2.46 1.68 -32.84
C GLU A 294 -1.57 0.77 -31.98
N ALA A 295 -1.09 1.29 -30.84
CA ALA A 295 -0.29 0.53 -29.89
C ALA A 295 -1.10 -0.47 -29.03
N CYS A 296 -2.43 -0.40 -29.01
CA CYS A 296 -3.30 -1.29 -28.23
C CYS A 296 -3.62 -2.59 -28.98
N VAL A 297 -2.59 -3.27 -29.46
CA VAL A 297 -2.72 -4.54 -30.19
C VAL A 297 -3.02 -5.72 -29.25
N PRO A 298 -3.59 -6.83 -29.75
CA PRO A 298 -3.96 -7.98 -28.91
C PRO A 298 -2.82 -8.55 -28.05
N GLN A 299 -1.57 -8.51 -28.52
CA GLN A 299 -0.41 -9.00 -27.75
C GLN A 299 -0.12 -8.13 -26.52
N VAL A 300 -0.35 -6.82 -26.62
CA VAL A 300 -0.17 -5.85 -25.51
C VAL A 300 -1.22 -6.10 -24.43
N ILE A 301 -2.48 -6.27 -24.86
CA ILE A 301 -3.59 -6.60 -23.96
C ILE A 301 -3.37 -7.97 -23.30
N ALA A 302 -2.90 -8.96 -24.06
CA ALA A 302 -2.59 -10.29 -23.55
C ALA A 302 -1.45 -10.27 -22.50
N LEU A 303 -0.41 -9.45 -22.72
CA LEU A 303 0.67 -9.27 -21.74
C LEU A 303 0.13 -8.65 -20.45
N ARG A 304 -0.68 -7.59 -20.53
CA ARG A 304 -1.32 -6.97 -19.36
C ARG A 304 -2.17 -7.98 -18.59
N LYS A 305 -3.02 -8.72 -19.30
CA LYS A 305 -3.85 -9.80 -18.72
C LYS A 305 -3.00 -10.83 -18.00
N LYS A 306 -1.90 -11.28 -18.62
CA LYS A 306 -0.98 -12.25 -18.01
C LYS A 306 -0.36 -11.70 -16.73
N LEU A 307 0.11 -10.46 -16.74
CA LEU A 307 0.67 -9.80 -15.55
C LEU A 307 -0.37 -9.71 -14.42
N GLU A 308 -1.55 -9.16 -14.68
CA GLU A 308 -2.59 -8.98 -13.66
C GLU A 308 -3.04 -10.33 -13.07
N CYS A 309 -3.23 -11.36 -13.89
CA CYS A 309 -3.58 -12.70 -13.41
C CYS A 309 -2.42 -13.41 -12.68
N GLU A 310 -1.17 -13.23 -13.13
CA GLU A 310 0.00 -13.82 -12.50
C GLU A 310 0.27 -13.23 -11.11
N PHE A 311 -0.17 -12.02 -10.85
CA PHE A 311 0.04 -11.37 -9.55
C PHE A 311 -1.21 -11.33 -8.66
N LEU A 312 -2.28 -12.03 -9.03
CA LEU A 312 -3.37 -12.30 -8.09
C LEU A 312 -2.84 -12.93 -6.79
N PRO A 313 -3.39 -12.56 -5.61
CA PRO A 313 -3.02 -13.19 -4.35
C PRO A 313 -3.16 -14.71 -4.42
N GLN A 314 -2.22 -15.43 -3.82
CA GLN A 314 -2.23 -16.90 -3.90
C GLN A 314 -3.54 -17.52 -3.41
N GLN A 315 -4.17 -16.92 -2.39
CA GLN A 315 -5.47 -17.35 -1.87
C GLN A 315 -6.58 -17.31 -2.93
N CYS A 316 -6.53 -16.33 -3.85
CA CYS A 316 -7.45 -16.23 -4.98
C CYS A 316 -7.18 -17.31 -6.02
N LYS A 317 -5.91 -17.64 -6.25
CA LYS A 317 -5.52 -18.71 -7.18
C LYS A 317 -5.84 -20.11 -6.68
N THR A 318 -5.83 -20.32 -5.36
CA THR A 318 -6.18 -21.60 -4.73
C THR A 318 -7.68 -21.82 -4.59
N ASN A 319 -8.50 -20.79 -4.79
CA ASN A 319 -9.96 -20.93 -4.82
C ASN A 319 -10.39 -21.51 -6.18
N THR A 320 -10.31 -22.84 -6.28
CA THR A 320 -10.55 -23.60 -7.52
C THR A 320 -11.92 -23.28 -8.13
N LYS A 321 -12.97 -23.13 -7.32
CA LYS A 321 -14.32 -22.77 -7.82
C LYS A 321 -14.36 -21.43 -8.57
N LEU A 322 -13.54 -20.47 -8.18
CA LEU A 322 -13.41 -19.17 -8.86
C LEU A 322 -12.56 -19.30 -10.12
N MET A 323 -11.43 -19.99 -10.02
CA MET A 323 -10.47 -20.15 -11.12
C MET A 323 -10.95 -21.08 -12.24
N GLU A 324 -11.84 -22.03 -11.92
CA GLU A 324 -12.42 -22.99 -12.86
C GLU A 324 -13.64 -22.45 -13.61
N ARG A 325 -14.18 -21.28 -13.24
CA ARG A 325 -15.29 -20.69 -14.00
C ARG A 325 -14.84 -20.43 -15.44
N SER A 326 -15.66 -20.86 -16.39
CA SER A 326 -15.31 -20.80 -17.81
C SER A 326 -15.24 -19.36 -18.32
N ASP A 327 -15.97 -18.42 -17.72
CA ASP A 327 -15.95 -16.99 -18.00
C ASP A 327 -14.80 -16.24 -17.29
N ASN A 328 -14.07 -16.89 -16.38
CA ASN A 328 -12.98 -16.25 -15.65
C ASN A 328 -11.85 -15.81 -16.60
N VAL A 329 -11.56 -14.50 -16.58
CA VAL A 329 -10.48 -13.89 -17.35
C VAL A 329 -9.13 -14.54 -17.04
N CYS A 330 -8.88 -14.94 -15.80
CA CYS A 330 -7.65 -15.57 -15.33
C CYS A 330 -7.69 -17.11 -15.36
N ASN A 331 -8.66 -17.73 -16.04
CA ASN A 331 -8.71 -19.19 -16.15
C ASN A 331 -7.40 -19.75 -16.75
N PRO A 332 -6.70 -20.68 -16.05
CA PRO A 332 -5.40 -21.18 -16.49
C PRO A 332 -5.40 -21.82 -17.89
N THR A 333 -6.50 -22.47 -18.26
CA THR A 333 -6.65 -23.10 -19.60
C THR A 333 -6.73 -22.07 -20.74
N LYS A 334 -7.27 -20.88 -20.44
CA LYS A 334 -7.33 -19.73 -21.36
C LYS A 334 -6.03 -18.93 -21.40
N LEU A 335 -5.23 -18.98 -20.33
CA LEU A 335 -3.92 -18.35 -20.27
C LEU A 335 -2.85 -19.17 -21.00
N GLY A 336 -2.93 -20.51 -20.95
CA GLY A 336 -1.98 -21.42 -21.61
C GLY A 336 -2.11 -21.54 -23.14
N SER A 337 -3.22 -21.08 -23.71
CA SER A 337 -3.51 -21.09 -25.16
C SER A 337 -3.12 -19.78 -25.87
N SER A 338 -2.75 -18.75 -25.11
CA SER A 338 -2.21 -17.50 -25.65
C SER A 338 -0.68 -17.57 -25.61
N ALA A 339 -0.06 -17.76 -26.77
CA ALA A 339 1.36 -17.98 -26.98
C ALA A 339 2.26 -17.10 -26.09
N LEU A 340 2.98 -17.73 -25.16
CA LEU A 340 4.28 -17.33 -24.58
C LEU A 340 4.64 -18.38 -23.49
N SER A 341 5.29 -19.48 -23.91
CA SER A 341 6.06 -20.35 -23.00
C SER A 341 7.22 -19.53 -22.41
N SER A 342 7.79 -19.74 -21.23
CA SER A 342 8.00 -20.89 -20.34
C SER A 342 8.33 -20.31 -18.94
N GLY A 343 8.11 -21.07 -17.87
CA GLY A 343 8.66 -20.75 -16.54
C GLY A 343 7.84 -21.29 -15.37
N LYS A 344 7.97 -22.59 -15.08
CA LYS A 344 7.45 -23.20 -13.85
C LYS A 344 8.28 -22.70 -12.66
N GLY A 345 7.64 -21.99 -11.72
CA GLY A 345 8.23 -21.61 -10.44
C GLY A 345 7.15 -21.60 -9.36
N ASN A 346 7.33 -22.46 -8.36
CA ASN A 346 6.37 -22.73 -7.29
C ASN A 346 6.54 -21.75 -6.11
N CYS A 347 5.42 -21.54 -5.39
CA CYS A 347 5.25 -21.10 -4.01
C CYS A 347 5.38 -19.61 -3.59
N GLN A 348 4.22 -19.14 -3.12
CA GLN A 348 3.92 -18.12 -2.10
C GLN A 348 4.26 -16.65 -2.40
N ALA A 349 3.22 -15.87 -2.73
CA ALA A 349 3.23 -14.43 -2.55
C ALA A 349 1.84 -13.91 -2.14
N PHE A 350 1.83 -13.18 -1.02
CA PHE A 350 0.73 -12.42 -0.46
C PHE A 350 0.82 -10.96 -0.92
N LEU A 351 -0.37 -10.35 -1.05
CA LEU A 351 -0.68 -8.92 -1.02
C LEU A 351 -0.18 -8.04 -2.17
N LEU A 352 -1.04 -7.95 -3.19
CA LEU A 352 -1.09 -6.87 -4.16
C LEU A 352 -2.17 -5.88 -3.71
N LEU A 353 -1.77 -4.91 -2.88
CA LEU A 353 -2.66 -3.83 -2.44
C LEU A 353 -2.12 -2.43 -2.76
N ILE A 354 -1.06 -2.32 -3.57
CA ILE A 354 -0.35 -1.03 -3.73
C ILE A 354 -0.28 -0.54 -5.18
N ILE A 355 -0.47 -1.40 -6.18
CA ILE A 355 -0.52 -0.95 -7.58
C ILE A 355 -1.84 -0.20 -7.89
N LEU A 356 -2.92 -0.45 -7.14
CA LEU A 356 -4.15 0.34 -7.23
C LEU A 356 -4.08 1.69 -6.49
N ALA A 357 -3.15 1.85 -5.54
CA ALA A 357 -2.93 3.14 -4.89
C ALA A 357 -2.18 4.12 -5.82
N LEU A 358 -1.31 3.62 -6.70
CA LEU A 358 -0.58 4.47 -7.65
C LEU A 358 -1.44 4.98 -8.81
N SER A 359 -2.47 4.24 -9.25
CA SER A 359 -3.44 4.75 -10.22
C SER A 359 -4.46 5.73 -9.61
N LEU A 360 -4.69 5.70 -8.30
CA LEU A 360 -5.49 6.71 -7.58
C LEU A 360 -4.71 7.99 -7.28
N VAL A 361 -3.38 7.94 -7.19
CA VAL A 361 -2.52 9.13 -7.01
C VAL A 361 -2.25 9.87 -8.33
N ILE A 362 -2.48 9.24 -9.49
CA ILE A 362 -2.31 9.89 -10.81
C ILE A 362 -3.60 10.64 -11.25
N SER A 363 -4.69 10.54 -10.49
CA SER A 363 -5.96 11.25 -10.78
C SER A 363 -6.42 12.17 -9.64
N MET A 364 -5.49 12.76 -8.88
CA MET A 364 -5.74 13.94 -8.03
C MET A 364 -4.63 14.96 -8.18
#